data_AF-A0A653CYK0-F1
#
_entry.id   AF-A0A653CYK0-F1
#
_cell.length_a   1.000
_cell.length_b   1.000
_cell.length_c   1.000
_cell.angle_alpha   90.00
_cell.angle_beta   90.00
_cell.angle_gamma   90.00
#
_symmetry.space_group_name_H-M   'P 1'
#
loop_
_entity.id
_entity.type
_entity.pdbx_description
1 polymer ?
#
loop_
_entity_poly.entity_id
_entity_poly.type
_entity_poly.pdbx_seq_one_letter_code
_entity_poly.pdbx_strand_id
1 'polypeptide(L)' 'MKNHPNLLGSVPCKIYECPNCSYKTARKNKLDEHSLKHIARGSSDSPFRCALCNSTFKRKRTLDNHMLKKHPDNVPTI' A
#
# COMPACT_ATOMS: atom_id res chain seq x y z
N MET A 1 -1.18 -14.34 -20.39
CA MET A 1 -1.68 -15.62 -19.84
C MET A 1 -0.51 -16.25 -19.11
N LYS A 2 -0.53 -16.30 -17.77
CA LYS A 2 0.64 -16.77 -16.99
C LYS A 2 0.39 -18.22 -16.60
N ASN A 3 0.99 -19.13 -17.35
CA ASN A 3 1.06 -20.56 -17.03
C ASN A 3 1.88 -20.74 -15.75
N HIS A 4 1.33 -21.43 -14.75
CA HIS A 4 2.10 -22.00 -13.65
C HIS A 4 1.86 -23.51 -13.67
N PRO A 5 2.91 -24.32 -13.89
CA PRO A 5 2.79 -25.76 -14.07
C PRO A 5 2.37 -26.43 -12.76
N ASN A 6 1.55 -27.47 -12.93
CA ASN A 6 1.14 -28.50 -11.98
C ASN A 6 1.92 -28.56 -10.65
N LEU A 7 1.19 -28.36 -9.55
CA LEU A 7 1.59 -28.81 -8.22
C LEU A 7 0.64 -29.94 -7.79
N LEU A 8 1.10 -31.16 -8.07
CA LEU A 8 0.60 -32.40 -7.52
C LEU A 8 0.98 -32.43 -6.03
N GLY A 9 -0.01 -32.38 -5.14
CA GLY A 9 0.20 -32.39 -3.70
C GLY A 9 -0.83 -31.52 -2.99
N SER A 10 -2.01 -32.09 -2.76
CA SER A 10 -3.14 -31.47 -2.06
C SER A 10 -2.82 -31.24 -0.58
N VAL A 11 -1.97 -30.26 -0.29
CA VAL A 11 -2.09 -29.52 0.96
C VAL A 11 -3.37 -28.69 0.81
N PRO A 12 -4.35 -28.76 1.74
CA PRO A 12 -5.48 -27.85 1.72
C PRO A 12 -4.98 -26.43 2.04
N CYS A 13 -4.40 -25.78 1.04
CA CYS A 13 -4.03 -24.37 1.07
C CYS A 13 -5.33 -23.59 0.96
N LYS A 14 -5.90 -23.22 2.09
CA LYS A 14 -7.04 -22.32 2.14
C LYS A 14 -6.64 -21.01 1.48
N ILE A 15 -7.19 -20.75 0.30
CA ILE A 15 -7.00 -19.49 -0.41
C ILE A 15 -7.98 -18.47 0.17
N TYR A 16 -7.44 -17.29 0.45
CA TYR A 16 -8.14 -16.11 0.93
C TYR A 16 -8.33 -15.16 -0.24
N GLU A 17 -9.59 -14.88 -0.57
CA GLU A 17 -9.96 -14.03 -1.71
C GLU A 17 -10.51 -12.70 -1.19
N CYS A 18 -10.16 -11.60 -1.88
CA CYS A 18 -10.69 -10.29 -1.56
C CYS A 18 -12.11 -10.16 -2.12
N PRO A 19 -13.11 -9.73 -1.33
CA PRO A 19 -14.46 -9.49 -1.85
C PRO A 19 -14.55 -8.23 -2.72
N ASN A 20 -13.55 -7.33 -2.63
CA ASN A 20 -13.57 -6.03 -3.29
C ASN A 20 -12.73 -5.97 -4.60
N CYS A 21 -11.97 -7.02 -4.92
CA CYS A 21 -11.26 -7.14 -6.21
C CYS A 21 -10.78 -8.57 -6.48
N SER A 22 -10.19 -8.81 -7.65
CA SER A 22 -9.67 -10.13 -8.05
C SER A 22 -8.37 -10.58 -7.34
N TYR A 23 -8.01 -9.98 -6.20
CA TYR A 23 -6.82 -10.36 -5.43
C TYR A 23 -7.06 -11.64 -4.63
N LYS A 24 -6.14 -12.61 -4.75
CA LYS A 24 -6.19 -13.90 -4.05
C LYS A 24 -4.83 -14.20 -3.42
N THR A 25 -4.82 -14.78 -2.22
CA THR A 25 -3.59 -15.12 -1.49
C THR A 25 -3.77 -16.36 -0.62
N ALA A 26 -2.71 -17.15 -0.44
CA ALA A 26 -2.72 -18.30 0.47
C ALA A 26 -2.54 -17.91 1.96
N ARG A 27 -2.32 -16.62 2.26
CA ARG A 27 -2.03 -16.14 3.62
C ARG A 27 -3.03 -15.09 4.08
N LYS A 28 -3.67 -15.32 5.24
CA LYS A 28 -4.68 -14.42 5.83
C LYS A 28 -4.13 -13.02 6.10
N ASN A 29 -2.92 -12.90 6.66
CA ASN A 29 -2.29 -11.60 6.94
C ASN A 29 -2.03 -10.77 5.68
N LYS A 30 -1.84 -11.42 4.53
CA LYS A 30 -1.70 -10.73 3.24
C LYS A 30 -3.04 -10.26 2.68
N LEU A 31 -4.13 -10.98 2.97
CA LEU A 31 -5.46 -10.50 2.64
C LEU A 31 -5.81 -9.28 3.49
N ASP A 32 -5.48 -9.29 4.78
CA ASP A 32 -5.73 -8.19 5.71
C ASP A 32 -4.94 -6.92 5.31
N GLU A 33 -3.63 -7.06 5.04
CA GLU A 33 -2.82 -5.95 4.51
C GLU A 33 -3.39 -5.39 3.20
N HIS A 34 -3.96 -6.27 2.37
CA HIS A 34 -4.56 -5.88 1.10
C HIS A 34 -5.91 -5.17 1.28
N SER A 35 -6.78 -5.62 2.19
CA SER A 35 -8.09 -5.01 2.43
C SER A 35 -7.96 -3.57 2.94
N LEU A 36 -6.92 -3.28 3.73
CA LEU A 36 -6.56 -1.91 4.12
C LEU A 36 -6.29 -0.99 2.93
N LYS A 37 -5.81 -1.52 1.80
CA LYS A 37 -5.61 -0.73 0.57
C LYS A 37 -6.93 -0.33 -0.07
N HIS A 38 -8.00 -1.11 0.09
CA HIS A 38 -9.33 -0.72 -0.38
C HIS A 38 -9.90 0.44 0.44
N ILE A 39 -9.74 0.38 1.77
CA ILE A 39 -10.11 1.48 2.68
C ILE A 39 -9.30 2.74 2.34
N ALA A 40 -7.98 2.60 2.18
CA ALA A 40 -7.09 3.71 1.84
C ALA A 40 -7.28 4.26 0.42
N ARG A 41 -7.88 3.50 -0.52
CA ARG A 41 -8.22 3.99 -1.88
C ARG A 41 -9.58 4.66 -1.95
N GLY A 42 -10.46 4.44 -0.97
CA GLY A 42 -11.77 5.10 -0.87
C GLY A 42 -11.68 6.58 -0.51
N SER A 43 -10.61 7.00 0.15
CA SER A 43 -10.24 8.40 0.31
C SER A 43 -9.20 8.77 -0.73
N SER A 44 -9.62 9.51 -1.75
CA SER A 44 -8.73 10.29 -2.65
C SER A 44 -8.00 11.42 -1.92
N ASP A 45 -7.97 11.41 -0.59
CA ASP A 45 -7.18 12.33 0.21
C ASP A 45 -5.83 11.67 0.46
N SER A 46 -4.81 12.10 -0.29
CA SER A 46 -3.43 11.76 0.07
C SER A 46 -3.18 12.39 1.45
N PRO A 47 -3.03 11.61 2.54
CA PRO A 47 -3.03 12.19 3.88
C PRO A 47 -1.75 12.97 4.19
N PHE A 48 -0.75 12.91 3.30
CA PHE A 48 0.54 13.55 3.47
C PHE A 48 0.70 14.67 2.43
N ARG A 49 0.20 15.86 2.77
CA ARG A 49 0.37 17.09 1.98
C ARG A 49 1.53 17.91 2.55
N CYS A 50 2.42 18.39 1.68
CA CYS A 50 3.44 19.34 2.07
C CYS A 50 2.80 20.69 2.43
N ALA A 51 3.15 21.26 3.57
CA ALA A 51 2.63 22.57 3.98
C ALA A 51 3.23 23.75 3.19
N LEU A 52 4.38 23.55 2.54
CA LEU A 52 5.19 24.62 1.95
C LEU A 52 4.99 24.78 0.44
N CYS A 53 4.72 23.69 -0.29
CA CYS A 53 4.52 23.73 -1.75
C CYS A 53 3.27 22.96 -2.21
N ASN A 54 2.40 22.62 -1.25
CA ASN A 54 1.34 21.63 -1.33
C ASN A 54 1.34 20.56 -2.43
N SER A 55 2.49 19.90 -2.52
CA SER A 55 2.62 18.56 -3.10
C SER A 55 1.97 17.52 -2.19
N THR A 56 1.19 16.60 -2.78
CA THR A 56 0.50 15.51 -2.08
C THR A 56 1.19 14.18 -2.31
N PHE A 57 1.34 13.41 -1.24
CA PHE A 57 2.06 12.14 -1.25
C PHE A 57 1.21 11.02 -0.67
N LYS A 58 1.34 9.83 -1.25
CA LYS A 58 0.62 8.61 -0.83
C LYS A 58 1.20 7.96 0.44
N ARG A 59 2.41 8.35 0.87
CA ARG A 59 3.11 7.77 2.04
C ARG A 59 3.93 8.83 2.77
N LYS A 60 4.03 8.73 4.10
CA LYS A 60 4.80 9.64 4.97
C LYS A 60 6.27 9.75 4.57
N ARG A 61 6.95 8.63 4.33
CA ARG A 61 8.36 8.59 3.90
C ARG A 61 8.66 9.42 2.64
N THR A 62 7.69 9.50 1.72
CA THR A 62 7.82 10.27 0.48
C THR A 62 7.69 11.76 0.73
N LEU A 63 6.80 12.16 1.65
CA LEU A 63 6.72 13.54 2.11
C LEU A 63 8.00 13.94 2.86
N ASP A 64 8.51 13.09 3.74
CA ASP A 64 9.71 13.35 4.55
C ASP A 64 10.95 13.60 3.67
N ASN A 65 11.22 12.68 2.73
CA ASN A 65 12.28 12.87 1.75
C ASN A 65 12.04 14.10 0.85
N HIS A 66 10.78 14.44 0.55
CA HIS A 66 10.47 15.67 -0.18
C HIS A 66 10.82 16.92 0.65
N MET A 67 10.50 16.96 1.94
CA MET A 67 10.88 18.05 2.84
C MET A 67 12.40 18.19 2.89
N LEU A 68 13.14 17.10 3.07
CA LEU A 68 14.62 17.14 3.11
C LEU A 68 15.24 17.67 1.81
N LYS A 69 14.66 17.36 0.64
CA LYS A 69 15.23 17.74 -0.67
C LYS A 69 14.76 19.11 -1.18
N LYS A 70 13.53 19.51 -0.86
CA LYS A 70 12.89 20.72 -1.40
C LYS A 70 12.67 21.80 -0.35
N HIS A 71 12.68 21.43 0.92
CA HIS A 71 12.50 22.32 2.07
C HIS A 71 13.52 22.02 3.19
N PRO A 72 14.83 21.97 2.89
CA PRO A 72 15.86 21.63 3.88
C PRO A 72 15.89 22.57 5.10
N ASP A 73 15.38 23.79 4.95
CA ASP A 73 15.29 24.82 6.00
C ASP A 73 14.09 24.63 6.95
N ASN A 74 13.14 23.76 6.62
CA ASN A 74 11.89 23.55 7.38
C ASN A 74 11.73 22.09 7.84
N VAL A 75 12.84 21.38 8.02
CA VAL A 75 12.82 20.07 8.69
C VAL A 75 12.38 20.33 10.12
N PRO A 76 11.24 19.77 10.59
CA PRO A 76 10.90 19.85 12.00
C PRO A 76 11.94 19.02 12.76
N THR A 77 12.99 19.70 13.21
CA THR A 77 13.87 19.21 14.27
C THR A 77 12.97 18.91 15.46
N ILE A 78 13.00 17.65 15.88
CA ILE A 78 12.26 17.08 17.01
C ILE A 78 12.37 17.97 18.24
#